data_AF-A0A0Q8PXJ7-F1
#
_entry.id   AF-A0A0Q8PXJ7-F1
#
_cell.length_a   1.000
_cell.length_b   1.000
_cell.length_c   1.000
_cell.angle_alpha   90.00
_cell.angle_beta   90.00
_cell.angle_gamma   90.00
#
_symmetry.space_group_name_H-M   'P 1'
#
loop_
_entity.id
_entity.type
_entity.pdbx_description
1 polymer ?
#
loop_
_entity_poly.entity_id
_entity_poly.type
_entity_poly.pdbx_seq_one_letter_code
_entity_poly.pdbx_strand_id
1 'polypeptide(L)'
;MSWAPKEVCGVIKGDCSGNVFTNGVHTARAHVDVVDCAKHSPPYPPIATGSATVFINGQPAARVNDKVGCSAVITSGSNNVYIGGGTMQTDVLQPEKLVPDAVHAGLLVVGIGSAIVLGGPIIATAGLMGGTLGQYGGEWIGGKVFGIGSDGQKWAMLGGSLFGGAASAKGSSILAGKRIPQSFLPKQRIAKEELYDANKIPLAKDADFVGPMKPENWDALTSHPDGHAISVHGGGVTNAALITRARTGIKPNGQTGPIPPLSSAFYSDGLLISTDQAIRTSGGLPNAIARQPGQTVVRVETQDVGNLGVDLGYGYKRIGATSNVKVNSTTLGPLLRIDNLRSAQGIYEFNVATGNWETITVYPAPH
;
A
#
# COMPACT_ATOMS: atom_id res chain seq x y z
N MET A 1 13.54 -17.80 6.29
CA MET A 1 13.43 -19.18 6.81
C MET A 1 13.01 -20.05 5.64
N SER A 2 13.67 -21.19 5.42
CA SER A 2 13.40 -22.06 4.27
C SER A 2 13.13 -23.47 4.79
N TRP A 3 11.89 -23.92 4.67
CA TRP A 3 11.56 -25.35 4.74
C TRP A 3 12.04 -26.08 3.48
N ALA A 4 12.35 -25.34 2.41
CA ALA A 4 13.02 -25.88 1.25
C ALA A 4 14.45 -26.29 1.63
N PRO A 5 14.94 -27.43 1.12
CA PRO A 5 16.32 -27.83 1.27
C PRO A 5 17.25 -26.68 0.91
N LYS A 6 18.28 -26.44 1.73
CA LYS A 6 19.29 -25.44 1.41
C LYS A 6 20.04 -25.91 0.18
N GLU A 7 19.86 -25.19 -0.92
CA GLU A 7 20.61 -25.45 -2.13
C GLU A 7 22.11 -25.26 -1.87
N VAL A 8 22.91 -26.27 -2.20
CA VAL A 8 24.36 -26.17 -2.14
C VAL A 8 24.83 -25.45 -3.40
N CYS A 9 25.22 -24.20 -3.24
CA CYS A 9 25.60 -23.32 -4.35
C CYS A 9 27.11 -23.11 -4.49
N GLY A 10 27.94 -23.76 -3.66
CA GLY A 10 29.38 -23.53 -3.68
C GLY A 10 30.14 -24.20 -2.53
N VAL A 11 31.44 -23.92 -2.47
CA VAL A 11 32.37 -24.39 -1.43
C VAL A 11 33.20 -23.24 -0.87
N ILE A 12 33.70 -23.39 0.36
CA ILE A 12 34.70 -22.46 0.92
C ILE A 12 36.02 -22.71 0.20
N LYS A 13 36.60 -21.67 -0.42
CA LYS A 13 37.79 -21.76 -1.27
C LYS A 13 38.97 -20.91 -0.76
N GLY A 14 38.74 -19.98 0.16
CA GLY A 14 39.81 -19.16 0.74
C GLY A 14 40.90 -20.00 1.42
N ASP A 15 42.08 -19.40 1.63
CA ASP A 15 43.25 -20.06 2.25
C ASP A 15 42.99 -20.62 3.65
N CYS A 16 41.91 -20.14 4.31
CA CYS A 16 41.51 -20.53 5.64
C CYS A 16 42.65 -20.29 6.65
N SER A 17 42.51 -20.81 7.87
CA SER A 17 43.61 -20.72 8.85
C SER A 17 44.79 -21.60 8.44
N GLY A 18 46.00 -21.03 8.37
CA GLY A 18 47.23 -21.77 8.03
C GLY A 18 47.81 -22.61 9.18
N ASN A 19 47.30 -22.48 10.40
CA ASN A 19 47.85 -23.15 11.59
C ASN A 19 46.77 -23.70 12.56
N VAL A 20 45.50 -23.43 12.32
CA VAL A 20 44.38 -23.98 13.11
C VAL A 20 43.57 -24.88 12.21
N PHE A 21 43.44 -26.14 12.62
CA PHE A 21 42.80 -27.18 11.85
C PHE A 21 41.62 -27.76 12.65
N THR A 22 40.53 -28.06 11.95
CA THR A 22 39.39 -28.82 12.49
C THR A 22 39.33 -30.14 11.75
N ASN A 23 39.55 -31.25 12.46
CA ASN A 23 39.69 -32.59 11.86
C ASN A 23 40.71 -32.66 10.71
N GLY A 24 41.85 -31.96 10.87
CA GLY A 24 42.92 -31.93 9.86
C GLY A 24 42.66 -31.03 8.65
N VAL A 25 41.52 -30.34 8.58
CA VAL A 25 41.19 -29.35 7.53
C VAL A 25 41.36 -27.94 8.08
N HIS A 26 41.86 -27.00 7.28
CA HIS A 26 42.03 -25.60 7.69
C HIS A 26 40.70 -25.01 8.16
N THR A 27 40.68 -24.38 9.33
CA THR A 27 39.43 -23.80 9.85
C THR A 27 39.11 -22.48 9.17
N ALA A 28 37.86 -22.34 8.71
CA ALA A 28 37.36 -21.13 8.06
C ALA A 28 37.04 -20.01 9.07
N ARG A 29 37.19 -18.77 8.62
CA ARG A 29 37.07 -17.52 9.39
C ARG A 29 36.21 -16.52 8.63
N ALA A 30 35.43 -15.75 9.37
CA ALA A 30 34.74 -14.59 8.81
C ALA A 30 35.73 -13.49 8.39
N HIS A 31 35.29 -12.56 7.56
CA HIS A 31 36.03 -11.42 7.00
C HIS A 31 37.11 -11.75 5.97
N VAL A 32 37.86 -12.83 6.17
CA VAL A 32 39.07 -13.10 5.37
C VAL A 32 38.87 -14.23 4.38
N ASP A 33 38.16 -15.30 4.76
CA ASP A 33 38.03 -16.47 3.91
C ASP A 33 36.84 -16.31 2.95
N VAL A 34 37.05 -16.67 1.68
CA VAL A 34 36.08 -16.49 0.58
C VAL A 34 35.43 -17.79 0.15
N VAL A 35 34.27 -17.70 -0.50
CA VAL A 35 33.55 -18.86 -1.03
C VAL A 35 33.44 -18.82 -2.54
N ASP A 36 33.69 -19.96 -3.18
CA ASP A 36 33.42 -20.13 -4.61
C ASP A 36 31.95 -20.49 -4.80
N CYS A 37 31.14 -19.49 -5.12
CA CYS A 37 29.70 -19.65 -5.33
C CYS A 37 29.40 -19.74 -6.83
N ALA A 38 28.81 -20.84 -7.27
CA ALA A 38 28.46 -21.10 -8.67
C ALA A 38 27.45 -20.09 -9.27
N LYS A 39 26.74 -19.34 -8.41
CA LYS A 39 25.76 -18.32 -8.82
C LYS A 39 26.38 -16.94 -9.08
N HIS A 40 27.65 -16.73 -8.70
CA HIS A 40 28.30 -15.42 -8.78
C HIS A 40 29.66 -15.54 -9.49
N SER A 41 29.95 -14.57 -10.37
CA SER A 41 31.29 -14.44 -10.96
C SER A 41 32.25 -13.74 -9.98
N PRO A 42 33.57 -13.93 -10.12
CA PRO A 42 34.56 -13.21 -9.32
C PRO A 42 34.36 -11.67 -9.38
N PRO A 43 34.66 -10.93 -8.30
CA PRO A 43 35.26 -11.38 -7.04
C PRO A 43 34.28 -12.12 -6.13
N TYR A 44 34.76 -13.19 -5.51
CA TYR A 44 33.97 -14.02 -4.61
C TYR A 44 33.71 -13.33 -3.26
N PRO A 45 32.49 -13.42 -2.70
CA PRO A 45 32.17 -12.79 -1.44
C PRO A 45 32.86 -13.50 -0.25
N PRO A 46 33.28 -12.75 0.79
CA PRO A 46 33.82 -13.33 2.02
C PRO A 46 32.72 -13.97 2.87
N ILE A 47 33.12 -14.81 3.81
CA ILE A 47 32.27 -15.22 4.93
C ILE A 47 32.01 -13.98 5.79
N ALA A 48 30.77 -13.54 5.89
CA ALA A 48 30.38 -12.25 6.46
C ALA A 48 29.96 -12.31 7.94
N THR A 49 29.76 -13.51 8.50
CA THR A 49 29.46 -13.69 9.92
C THR A 49 30.25 -14.84 10.53
N GLY A 50 30.48 -14.78 11.84
CA GLY A 50 31.17 -15.83 12.59
C GLY A 50 30.83 -15.79 14.08
N SER A 51 31.56 -16.57 14.89
CA SER A 51 31.42 -16.57 16.36
C SER A 51 31.84 -15.23 16.97
N ALA A 52 30.98 -14.68 17.83
CA ALA A 52 31.27 -13.46 18.59
C ALA A 52 32.27 -13.66 19.74
N THR A 53 32.56 -14.91 20.11
CA THR A 53 33.38 -15.24 21.30
C THR A 53 34.59 -16.10 20.98
N VAL A 54 34.63 -16.75 19.81
CA VAL A 54 35.74 -17.62 19.39
C VAL A 54 36.39 -17.04 18.14
N PHE A 55 37.68 -16.75 18.26
CA PHE A 55 38.48 -16.13 17.22
C PHE A 55 39.60 -17.08 16.80
N ILE A 56 39.84 -17.17 15.49
CA ILE A 56 40.91 -17.96 14.88
C ILE A 56 41.76 -17.00 14.07
N ASN A 57 43.04 -16.89 14.45
CA ASN A 57 43.98 -15.91 13.88
C ASN A 57 43.42 -14.47 13.91
N GLY A 58 42.77 -14.11 15.01
CA GLY A 58 42.20 -12.78 15.22
C GLY A 58 40.86 -12.52 14.53
N GLN A 59 40.32 -13.49 13.77
CA GLN A 59 39.05 -13.34 13.06
C GLN A 59 37.95 -14.24 13.65
N PRO A 60 36.67 -13.84 13.64
CA PRO A 60 35.57 -14.69 14.10
C PRO A 60 35.55 -16.05 13.41
N ALA A 61 35.48 -17.14 14.18
CA ALA A 61 35.44 -18.49 13.63
C ALA A 61 34.12 -18.74 12.88
N ALA A 62 34.18 -19.22 11.64
CA ALA A 62 33.01 -19.54 10.84
C ALA A 62 32.40 -20.88 11.23
N ARG A 63 31.07 -20.98 11.26
CA ARG A 63 30.32 -22.16 11.70
C ARG A 63 29.21 -22.53 10.73
N VAL A 64 28.65 -23.71 10.92
CA VAL A 64 27.38 -24.07 10.28
C VAL A 64 26.32 -23.02 10.65
N ASN A 65 25.57 -22.56 9.64
CA ASN A 65 24.60 -21.46 9.67
C ASN A 65 25.15 -20.02 9.68
N ASP A 66 26.46 -19.81 9.71
CA ASP A 66 27.02 -18.47 9.46
C ASP A 66 26.85 -18.10 7.97
N LYS A 67 26.75 -16.79 7.70
CA LYS A 67 26.41 -16.23 6.40
C LYS A 67 27.65 -15.78 5.64
N VAL A 68 27.56 -15.90 4.32
CA VAL A 68 28.47 -15.32 3.33
C VAL A 68 27.93 -13.95 2.90
N GLY A 69 28.76 -13.08 2.34
CA GLY A 69 28.36 -11.78 1.77
C GLY A 69 27.11 -11.83 0.88
N CYS A 70 26.93 -12.85 0.03
CA CYS A 70 25.72 -13.04 -0.79
C CYS A 70 24.48 -13.57 -0.01
N SER A 71 24.55 -13.63 1.31
CA SER A 71 23.56 -14.23 2.22
C SER A 71 23.35 -15.74 2.11
N ALA A 72 24.19 -16.46 1.36
CA ALA A 72 24.29 -17.91 1.46
C ALA A 72 24.72 -18.32 2.87
N VAL A 73 24.30 -19.50 3.33
CA VAL A 73 24.65 -20.02 4.66
C VAL A 73 25.55 -21.24 4.54
N ILE A 74 26.50 -21.39 5.46
CA ILE A 74 27.32 -22.60 5.54
C ILE A 74 26.43 -23.76 5.99
N THR A 75 26.34 -24.81 5.16
CA THR A 75 25.41 -25.93 5.36
C THR A 75 26.06 -27.16 5.99
N SER A 76 27.38 -27.29 5.91
CA SER A 76 28.14 -28.44 6.40
C SER A 76 29.36 -27.99 7.20
N GLY A 77 29.74 -28.77 8.20
CA GLY A 77 30.91 -28.53 9.04
C GLY A 77 31.38 -29.82 9.71
N SER A 78 32.21 -29.70 10.73
CA SER A 78 32.68 -30.84 11.51
C SER A 78 31.53 -31.53 12.26
N ASN A 79 31.53 -32.87 12.29
CA ASN A 79 30.52 -33.67 13.00
C ASN A 79 30.78 -33.80 14.51
N ASN A 80 31.96 -33.39 14.99
CA ASN A 80 32.39 -33.58 16.38
C ASN A 80 33.07 -32.35 17.01
N VAL A 81 33.28 -31.28 16.24
CA VAL A 81 33.83 -30.02 16.75
C VAL A 81 32.77 -28.93 16.59
N TYR A 82 32.35 -28.38 17.73
CA TYR A 82 31.29 -27.37 17.80
C TYR A 82 31.84 -26.08 18.39
N ILE A 83 31.64 -24.97 17.68
CA ILE A 83 32.10 -23.64 18.11
C ILE A 83 30.90 -22.87 18.63
N GLY A 84 30.95 -22.50 19.92
CA GLY A 84 29.89 -21.74 20.59
C GLY A 84 29.94 -20.23 20.33
N GLY A 85 29.14 -19.48 21.07
CA GLY A 85 29.08 -18.03 21.03
C GLY A 85 27.93 -17.47 20.20
N GLY A 86 27.62 -16.18 20.41
CA GLY A 86 26.70 -15.43 19.55
C GLY A 86 27.24 -15.28 18.13
N THR A 87 26.45 -14.69 17.23
CA THR A 87 26.89 -14.37 15.87
C THR A 87 27.33 -12.92 15.78
N MET A 88 28.54 -12.68 15.26
CA MET A 88 29.07 -11.37 14.92
C MET A 88 29.07 -11.20 13.40
N GLN A 89 28.56 -10.08 12.90
CA GLN A 89 28.64 -9.72 11.48
C GLN A 89 29.90 -8.87 11.25
N THR A 90 30.80 -9.35 10.40
CA THR A 90 32.07 -8.67 10.07
C THR A 90 31.98 -7.86 8.79
N ASP A 91 31.12 -8.29 7.86
CA ASP A 91 31.01 -7.68 6.54
C ASP A 91 29.56 -7.35 6.20
N VAL A 92 29.38 -6.48 5.22
CA VAL A 92 28.05 -6.13 4.71
C VAL A 92 27.46 -7.35 4.00
N LEU A 93 26.33 -7.83 4.52
CA LEU A 93 25.51 -8.80 3.82
C LEU A 93 24.79 -8.07 2.69
N GLN A 94 24.95 -8.58 1.47
CA GLN A 94 24.22 -8.20 0.27
C GLN A 94 23.30 -9.38 -0.08
N PRO A 95 22.09 -9.45 0.52
CA PRO A 95 21.17 -10.51 0.18
C PRO A 95 20.85 -10.44 -1.30
N GLU A 96 20.93 -11.59 -1.96
CA GLU A 96 20.37 -11.70 -3.29
C GLU A 96 18.88 -11.35 -3.20
N LYS A 97 18.48 -10.32 -3.95
CA LYS A 97 17.10 -9.86 -3.97
C LYS A 97 16.30 -10.77 -4.89
N LEU A 98 16.05 -12.00 -4.44
CA LEU A 98 15.24 -12.97 -5.19
C LEU A 98 13.83 -12.45 -5.46
N VAL A 99 13.31 -11.61 -4.55
CA VAL A 99 11.98 -11.05 -4.63
C VAL A 99 12.08 -9.52 -4.66
N PRO A 100 11.57 -8.86 -5.71
CA PRO A 100 11.53 -7.40 -5.78
C PRO A 100 10.75 -6.79 -4.60
N ASP A 101 11.17 -5.62 -4.11
CA ASP A 101 10.49 -4.93 -2.99
C ASP A 101 9.01 -4.66 -3.31
N ALA A 102 8.69 -4.46 -4.59
CA ALA A 102 7.32 -4.28 -5.07
C ALA A 102 6.42 -5.48 -4.73
N VAL A 103 6.95 -6.70 -4.73
CA VAL A 103 6.19 -7.91 -4.36
C VAL A 103 5.97 -7.96 -2.85
N HIS A 104 6.97 -7.61 -2.05
CA HIS A 104 6.81 -7.50 -0.60
C HIS A 104 5.79 -6.41 -0.22
N ALA A 105 5.88 -5.24 -0.86
CA ALA A 105 4.91 -4.16 -0.70
C ALA A 105 3.51 -4.59 -1.17
N GLY A 106 3.41 -5.30 -2.30
CA GLY A 106 2.17 -5.85 -2.80
C GLY A 106 1.50 -6.81 -1.80
N LEU A 107 2.27 -7.72 -1.21
CA LEU A 107 1.75 -8.64 -0.19
C LEU A 107 1.26 -7.91 1.07
N LEU A 108 1.96 -6.86 1.50
CA LEU A 108 1.52 -6.02 2.61
C LEU A 108 0.20 -5.29 2.28
N VAL A 109 0.08 -4.74 1.07
CA VAL A 109 -1.15 -4.08 0.61
C VAL A 109 -2.32 -5.07 0.57
N VAL A 110 -2.11 -6.27 0.03
CA VAL A 110 -3.13 -7.33 0.02
C VAL A 110 -3.53 -7.73 1.44
N GLY A 111 -2.56 -7.89 2.35
CA GLY A 111 -2.82 -8.24 3.75
C GLY A 111 -3.62 -7.17 4.50
N ILE A 112 -3.23 -5.90 4.37
CA ILE A 112 -3.95 -4.76 4.98
C ILE A 112 -5.34 -4.61 4.35
N GLY A 113 -5.45 -4.67 3.02
CA GLY A 113 -6.73 -4.60 2.31
C GLY A 113 -7.70 -5.68 2.77
N SER A 114 -7.21 -6.91 2.90
CA SER A 114 -8.02 -8.04 3.42
C SER A 114 -8.48 -7.79 4.86
N ALA A 115 -7.62 -7.26 5.73
CA ALA A 115 -7.99 -6.93 7.11
C ALA A 115 -9.01 -5.79 7.19
N ILE A 116 -8.93 -4.80 6.31
CA ILE A 116 -9.92 -3.70 6.22
C ILE A 116 -11.27 -4.24 5.76
N VAL A 117 -11.31 -5.11 4.75
CA VAL A 117 -12.57 -5.71 4.25
C VAL A 117 -13.24 -6.55 5.33
N LEU A 118 -12.47 -7.31 6.11
CA LEU A 118 -13.03 -8.22 7.13
C LEU A 118 -13.34 -7.56 8.48
N GLY A 119 -12.54 -6.59 8.91
CA GLY A 119 -12.65 -5.98 10.26
C GLY A 119 -12.85 -4.47 10.28
N GLY A 120 -12.77 -3.80 9.13
CA GLY A 120 -12.78 -2.35 9.06
C GLY A 120 -11.42 -1.71 9.44
N PRO A 121 -11.25 -0.41 9.15
CA PRO A 121 -9.96 0.27 9.24
C PRO A 121 -9.41 0.38 10.68
N ILE A 122 -10.28 0.50 11.68
CA ILE A 122 -9.86 0.56 13.10
C ILE A 122 -9.25 -0.77 13.53
N ILE A 123 -9.88 -1.90 13.16
CA ILE A 123 -9.37 -3.23 13.49
C ILE A 123 -8.09 -3.52 12.70
N ALA A 124 -8.02 -3.12 11.42
CA ALA A 124 -6.83 -3.32 10.59
C ALA A 124 -5.61 -2.54 11.09
N THR A 125 -5.79 -1.27 11.46
CA THR A 125 -4.71 -0.43 12.01
C THR A 125 -4.28 -0.88 13.40
N ALA A 126 -5.24 -1.22 14.27
CA ALA A 126 -4.95 -1.81 15.58
C ALA A 126 -4.20 -3.15 15.43
N GLY A 127 -4.63 -4.00 14.49
CA GLY A 127 -3.98 -5.27 14.16
C GLY A 127 -2.53 -5.08 13.69
N LEU A 128 -2.28 -4.10 12.81
CA LEU A 128 -0.93 -3.79 12.34
C LEU A 128 -0.04 -3.29 13.49
N MET A 129 -0.52 -2.34 14.29
CA MET A 129 0.23 -1.83 15.45
C MET A 129 0.50 -2.94 16.48
N GLY A 130 -0.51 -3.71 16.83
CA GLY A 130 -0.37 -4.85 17.74
C GLY A 130 0.60 -5.90 17.20
N GLY A 131 0.61 -6.13 15.89
CA GLY A 131 1.55 -7.04 15.25
C GLY A 131 2.99 -6.54 15.30
N THR A 132 3.24 -5.25 15.05
CA THR A 132 4.60 -4.69 15.20
C THR A 132 5.09 -4.77 16.65
N LEU A 133 4.26 -4.43 17.63
CA LEU A 133 4.61 -4.54 19.05
C LEU A 133 4.82 -5.99 19.47
N GLY A 134 3.96 -6.89 19.00
CA GLY A 134 4.09 -8.32 19.21
C GLY A 134 5.37 -8.90 18.61
N GLN A 135 5.82 -8.39 17.46
CA GLN A 135 7.09 -8.77 16.85
C GLN A 135 8.28 -8.44 17.77
N TYR A 136 8.34 -7.21 18.28
CA TYR A 136 9.42 -6.81 19.22
C TYR A 136 9.39 -7.62 20.51
N GLY A 137 8.19 -7.91 21.04
CA GLY A 137 8.03 -8.81 22.19
C GLY A 137 8.55 -10.22 21.88
N GLY A 138 8.20 -10.76 20.71
CA GLY A 138 8.67 -12.04 20.22
C GLY A 138 10.19 -12.09 19.99
N GLU A 139 10.79 -11.00 19.52
CA GLU A 139 12.24 -10.85 19.34
C GLU A 139 12.97 -10.93 20.68
N TRP A 140 12.49 -10.19 21.68
CA TRP A 140 13.09 -10.14 23.02
C TRP A 140 12.98 -11.48 23.76
N ILE A 141 11.77 -12.07 23.79
CA ILE A 141 11.54 -13.37 24.43
C ILE A 141 12.30 -14.47 23.66
N GLY A 142 12.18 -14.47 22.33
CA GLY A 142 12.82 -15.46 21.46
C GLY A 142 14.33 -15.45 21.56
N GLY A 143 14.95 -14.26 21.65
CA GLY A 143 16.39 -14.11 21.81
C GLY A 143 16.90 -14.66 23.15
N LYS A 144 16.09 -14.56 24.23
CA LYS A 144 16.42 -15.15 25.53
C LYS A 144 16.24 -16.66 25.57
N VAL A 145 15.17 -17.19 24.97
CA VAL A 145 14.81 -18.61 25.06
C VAL A 145 15.60 -19.46 24.07
N PHE A 146 15.78 -18.98 22.84
CA PHE A 146 16.36 -19.76 21.75
C PHE A 146 17.74 -19.26 21.32
N GLY A 147 18.20 -18.14 21.88
CA GLY A 147 19.46 -17.48 21.51
C GLY A 147 19.26 -16.47 20.38
N ILE A 148 20.07 -15.41 20.42
CA ILE A 148 20.04 -14.31 19.44
C ILE A 148 20.50 -14.83 18.06
N GLY A 149 19.69 -14.59 17.03
CA GLY A 149 19.91 -15.03 15.65
C GLY A 149 19.39 -16.44 15.34
N SER A 150 18.93 -17.18 16.35
CA SER A 150 18.40 -18.54 16.19
C SER A 150 17.12 -18.59 15.35
N ASP A 151 16.83 -19.76 14.78
CA ASP A 151 15.56 -19.96 14.08
C ASP A 151 14.36 -19.94 15.06
N GLY A 152 14.57 -20.36 16.31
CA GLY A 152 13.56 -20.23 17.37
C GLY A 152 13.18 -18.78 17.68
N GLN A 153 14.14 -17.85 17.65
CA GLN A 153 13.85 -16.42 17.80
C GLN A 153 12.99 -15.89 16.66
N LYS A 154 13.26 -16.30 15.41
CA LYS A 154 12.48 -15.86 14.23
C LYS A 154 11.03 -16.36 14.30
N TRP A 155 10.83 -17.59 14.77
CA TRP A 155 9.49 -18.12 15.02
C TRP A 155 8.78 -17.39 16.15
N ALA A 156 9.51 -17.03 17.21
CA ALA A 156 8.95 -16.21 18.29
C ALA A 156 8.54 -14.81 17.80
N MET A 157 9.33 -14.17 16.91
CA MET A 157 8.97 -12.90 16.27
C MET A 157 7.70 -13.02 15.42
N LEU A 158 7.62 -14.05 14.57
CA LEU A 158 6.44 -14.29 13.74
C LEU A 158 5.20 -14.57 14.61
N GLY A 159 5.33 -15.48 15.58
CA GLY A 159 4.25 -15.80 16.51
C GLY A 159 3.80 -14.57 17.30
N GLY A 160 4.75 -13.80 17.83
CA GLY A 160 4.50 -12.55 18.52
C GLY A 160 3.71 -11.56 17.67
N SER A 161 4.09 -11.39 16.39
CA SER A 161 3.36 -10.51 15.48
C SER A 161 1.91 -10.95 15.20
N LEU A 162 1.68 -12.26 15.05
CA LEU A 162 0.35 -12.80 14.84
C LEU A 162 -0.53 -12.66 16.10
N PHE A 163 0.01 -13.02 17.26
CA PHE A 163 -0.72 -12.90 18.54
C PHE A 163 -0.99 -11.44 18.91
N GLY A 164 0.01 -10.57 18.77
CA GLY A 164 -0.13 -9.14 19.03
C GLY A 164 -1.18 -8.50 18.14
N GLY A 165 -1.18 -8.83 16.84
CA GLY A 165 -2.19 -8.33 15.90
C GLY A 165 -3.58 -8.89 16.17
N ALA A 166 -3.71 -10.18 16.52
CA ALA A 166 -5.00 -10.77 16.86
C ALA A 166 -5.58 -10.21 18.19
N ALA A 167 -4.73 -9.99 19.20
CA ALA A 167 -5.14 -9.45 20.49
C ALA A 167 -5.59 -7.98 20.37
N SER A 168 -4.86 -7.15 19.64
CA SER A 168 -5.24 -5.75 19.39
C SER A 168 -6.50 -5.66 18.53
N ALA A 169 -6.64 -6.51 17.50
CA ALA A 169 -7.85 -6.62 16.70
C ALA A 169 -9.08 -6.96 17.57
N LYS A 170 -8.97 -7.95 18.47
CA LYS A 170 -10.03 -8.30 19.44
C LYS A 170 -10.33 -7.21 20.46
N GLY A 171 -9.31 -6.51 20.97
CA GLY A 171 -9.51 -5.40 21.89
C GLY A 171 -10.21 -4.21 21.22
N SER A 172 -9.83 -3.93 19.98
CA SER A 172 -10.41 -2.83 19.19
C SER A 172 -11.84 -3.12 18.71
N SER A 173 -12.25 -4.38 18.53
CA SER A 173 -13.66 -4.71 18.26
C SER A 173 -14.58 -4.48 19.47
N ILE A 174 -14.08 -4.58 20.70
CA ILE A 174 -14.83 -4.20 21.92
C ILE A 174 -15.04 -2.68 21.97
N LEU A 175 -14.04 -1.89 21.56
CA LEU A 175 -14.13 -0.43 21.45
C LEU A 175 -15.05 0.00 20.30
N ALA A 176 -14.98 -0.68 19.15
CA ALA A 176 -15.85 -0.44 18.00
C ALA A 176 -17.33 -0.79 18.31
N GLY A 177 -17.58 -1.84 19.13
CA GLY A 177 -18.92 -2.23 19.55
C GLY A 177 -19.60 -1.29 20.55
N LYS A 178 -18.87 -0.36 21.19
CA LYS A 178 -19.41 0.51 22.26
C LYS A 178 -20.02 1.84 21.76
N ARG A 179 -20.05 2.10 20.44
CA ARG A 179 -20.65 3.32 19.85
C ARG A 179 -21.35 3.10 18.50
N ILE A 180 -22.17 2.06 18.34
CA ILE A 180 -23.14 1.98 17.22
C ILE A 180 -24.45 1.35 17.72
N PRO A 181 -25.58 2.08 17.81
CA PRO A 181 -26.89 1.46 17.96
C PRO A 181 -27.22 0.66 16.70
N GLN A 182 -27.55 -0.61 16.93
CA GLN A 182 -27.88 -1.61 15.93
C GLN A 182 -29.25 -1.30 15.30
N SER A 183 -29.25 -0.66 14.14
CA SER A 183 -30.42 -0.65 13.25
C SER A 183 -29.96 -0.68 11.80
N PHE A 184 -30.60 -1.58 11.03
CA PHE A 184 -30.40 -1.83 9.60
C PHE A 184 -29.16 -2.62 9.18
N LEU A 185 -29.18 -3.93 9.44
CA LEU A 185 -28.57 -4.91 8.54
C LEU A 185 -29.63 -5.35 7.51
N PRO A 186 -29.52 -5.04 6.21
CA PRO A 186 -30.31 -5.74 5.21
C PRO A 186 -29.77 -7.18 5.07
N LYS A 187 -30.67 -8.16 5.06
CA LYS A 187 -30.36 -9.57 4.77
C LYS A 187 -29.63 -9.68 3.43
N GLN A 188 -28.32 -9.92 3.46
CA GLN A 188 -27.58 -10.34 2.27
C GLN A 188 -28.00 -11.78 1.90
N ARG A 189 -28.66 -11.91 0.76
CA ARG A 189 -28.83 -13.20 0.07
C ARG A 189 -27.44 -13.58 -0.46
N ILE A 190 -26.94 -14.74 -0.04
CA ILE A 190 -25.67 -15.31 -0.50
C ILE A 190 -25.81 -15.59 -2.01
N ALA A 191 -25.15 -14.79 -2.84
CA ALA A 191 -24.82 -15.16 -4.21
C ALA A 191 -23.45 -15.85 -4.19
N LYS A 192 -23.37 -17.04 -4.80
CA LYS A 192 -22.17 -17.87 -4.87
C LYS A 192 -21.02 -17.11 -5.56
N GLU A 193 -19.83 -17.18 -4.98
CA GLU A 193 -18.58 -16.75 -5.61
C GLU A 193 -18.36 -17.51 -6.92
N GLU A 194 -18.38 -16.78 -8.04
CA GLU A 194 -17.65 -17.16 -9.25
C GLU A 194 -16.28 -16.48 -9.21
N LEU A 195 -15.22 -17.28 -9.37
CA LEU A 195 -13.81 -16.85 -9.35
C LEU A 195 -13.58 -15.64 -10.29
N TYR A 196 -13.05 -14.55 -9.74
CA TYR A 196 -12.67 -13.36 -10.50
C TYR A 196 -11.30 -13.59 -11.19
N ASP A 197 -11.32 -13.79 -12.51
CA ASP A 197 -10.15 -13.99 -13.35
C ASP A 197 -9.50 -12.64 -13.74
N ALA A 198 -8.29 -12.41 -13.24
CA ALA A 198 -7.51 -11.19 -13.47
C ALA A 198 -7.10 -10.98 -14.95
N ASN A 199 -7.31 -11.95 -15.84
CA ASN A 199 -7.01 -11.83 -17.27
C ASN A 199 -8.15 -11.26 -18.12
N LYS A 200 -9.28 -10.86 -17.52
CA LYS A 200 -10.44 -10.29 -18.23
C LYS A 200 -10.54 -8.76 -18.22
N ILE A 201 -9.56 -8.03 -17.69
CA ILE A 201 -9.53 -6.57 -17.86
C ILE A 201 -8.80 -6.30 -19.18
N PRO A 202 -9.48 -5.82 -20.25
CA PRO A 202 -8.73 -5.33 -21.39
C PRO A 202 -7.87 -4.18 -20.88
N LEU A 203 -6.56 -4.28 -21.09
CA LEU A 203 -5.69 -3.11 -21.14
C LEU A 203 -6.27 -2.18 -22.21
N ALA A 204 -7.16 -1.27 -21.83
CA ALA A 204 -7.59 -0.19 -22.71
C ALA A 204 -6.52 0.90 -22.65
N LYS A 205 -5.39 0.62 -23.30
CA LYS A 205 -4.73 1.66 -24.08
C LYS A 205 -5.65 1.94 -25.27
N ASP A 206 -6.02 3.20 -25.35
CA ASP A 206 -6.52 3.92 -26.51
C ASP A 206 -7.94 3.58 -27.01
N ALA A 207 -8.63 4.67 -27.34
CA ALA A 207 -9.60 4.82 -28.43
C ALA A 207 -10.60 3.67 -28.66
N ASP A 208 -11.86 3.94 -28.30
CA ASP A 208 -13.09 3.57 -29.03
C ASP A 208 -14.22 3.23 -28.06
N PHE A 209 -14.83 4.29 -27.53
CA PHE A 209 -16.13 4.20 -26.87
C PHE A 209 -17.21 4.00 -27.93
N VAL A 210 -17.89 2.85 -27.90
CA VAL A 210 -19.13 2.58 -28.64
C VAL A 210 -20.20 2.05 -27.68
N GLY A 211 -21.06 2.94 -27.18
CA GLY A 211 -22.42 2.63 -26.75
C GLY A 211 -22.62 1.77 -25.48
N PRO A 212 -23.85 1.68 -24.96
CA PRO A 212 -24.11 1.94 -23.56
C PRO A 212 -24.10 0.66 -22.72
N MET A 213 -23.06 0.48 -21.91
CA MET A 213 -23.25 -0.24 -20.64
C MET A 213 -23.65 0.79 -19.60
N LYS A 214 -24.91 0.74 -19.15
CA LYS A 214 -25.38 1.46 -17.96
C LYS A 214 -24.72 0.77 -16.76
N PRO A 215 -23.68 1.34 -16.12
CA PRO A 215 -23.05 0.72 -14.97
C PRO A 215 -24.05 0.70 -13.80
N GLU A 216 -23.85 -0.19 -12.83
CA GLU A 216 -24.74 -0.38 -11.67
C GLU A 216 -25.02 0.91 -10.87
N ASN A 217 -24.21 1.96 -11.02
CA ASN A 217 -24.34 3.27 -10.35
C ASN A 217 -24.76 4.44 -11.27
N TRP A 218 -25.16 4.19 -12.52
CA TRP A 218 -25.59 5.25 -13.44
C TRP A 218 -26.72 6.11 -12.85
N ASP A 219 -27.70 5.43 -12.25
CA ASP A 219 -28.88 6.09 -11.70
C ASP A 219 -28.47 7.06 -10.58
N ALA A 220 -27.53 6.69 -9.71
CA ALA A 220 -27.07 7.59 -8.63
C ALA A 220 -26.33 8.84 -9.13
N LEU A 221 -25.75 8.80 -10.32
CA LEU A 221 -25.04 9.92 -10.96
C LEU A 221 -25.94 10.83 -11.79
N THR A 222 -27.13 10.35 -12.18
CA THR A 222 -28.04 11.06 -13.08
C THR A 222 -29.46 11.25 -12.55
N SER A 223 -29.84 10.62 -11.44
CA SER A 223 -31.21 10.67 -10.89
C SER A 223 -31.54 12.01 -10.24
N HIS A 224 -30.52 12.73 -9.76
CA HIS A 224 -30.75 13.99 -9.07
C HIS A 224 -31.18 15.06 -10.09
N PRO A 225 -32.25 15.85 -9.82
CA PRO A 225 -32.68 16.93 -10.71
C PRO A 225 -31.58 17.95 -11.02
N ASP A 226 -30.70 18.21 -10.04
CA ASP A 226 -29.52 19.06 -10.18
C ASP A 226 -28.21 18.31 -10.51
N GLY A 227 -28.30 17.03 -10.88
CA GLY A 227 -27.17 16.17 -11.21
C GLY A 227 -26.42 16.67 -12.45
N HIS A 228 -25.15 17.07 -12.28
CA HIS A 228 -24.34 17.59 -13.37
C HIS A 228 -22.90 17.05 -13.38
N ALA A 229 -22.63 15.97 -12.63
CA ALA A 229 -21.31 15.34 -12.58
C ALA A 229 -20.76 15.02 -13.98
N ILE A 230 -21.53 14.27 -14.78
CA ILE A 230 -21.10 13.84 -16.12
C ILE A 230 -20.99 15.02 -17.08
N SER A 231 -22.01 15.89 -17.14
CA SER A 231 -22.06 16.99 -18.10
C SER A 231 -21.07 18.12 -17.82
N VAL A 232 -20.51 18.20 -16.61
CA VAL A 232 -19.63 19.30 -16.17
C VAL A 232 -18.21 18.84 -15.84
N HIS A 233 -18.02 17.55 -15.55
CA HIS A 233 -16.74 16.99 -15.13
C HIS A 233 -16.38 15.65 -15.79
N GLY A 234 -17.24 15.07 -16.64
CA GLY A 234 -17.00 13.80 -17.34
C GLY A 234 -15.91 13.86 -18.41
N GLY A 235 -15.63 12.71 -19.02
CA GLY A 235 -14.59 12.53 -20.04
C GLY A 235 -14.84 13.31 -21.33
N GLY A 236 -16.09 13.67 -21.61
CA GLY A 236 -16.46 14.49 -22.77
C GLY A 236 -16.12 15.99 -22.62
N VAL A 237 -15.63 16.43 -21.46
CA VAL A 237 -15.36 17.85 -21.21
C VAL A 237 -14.05 18.29 -21.85
N THR A 238 -14.11 19.32 -22.69
CA THR A 238 -12.94 19.80 -23.45
C THR A 238 -12.08 20.79 -22.65
N ASN A 239 -10.79 20.89 -23.03
CA ASN A 239 -9.87 21.93 -22.53
C ASN A 239 -10.46 23.35 -22.66
N ALA A 240 -11.07 23.65 -23.80
CA ALA A 240 -11.68 24.95 -24.06
C ALA A 240 -12.83 25.24 -23.08
N ALA A 241 -13.65 24.23 -22.76
CA ALA A 241 -14.72 24.36 -21.78
C ALA A 241 -14.18 24.59 -20.35
N LEU A 242 -13.12 23.88 -19.95
CA LEU A 242 -12.50 24.07 -18.63
C LEU A 242 -11.81 25.43 -18.50
N ILE A 243 -11.12 25.89 -19.54
CA ILE A 243 -10.51 27.23 -19.58
C ILE A 243 -11.59 28.30 -19.49
N THR A 244 -12.68 28.13 -20.24
CA THR A 244 -13.83 29.04 -20.22
C THR A 244 -14.45 29.10 -18.83
N ARG A 245 -14.68 27.96 -18.18
CA ARG A 245 -15.21 27.88 -16.82
C ARG A 245 -14.26 28.51 -15.81
N ALA A 246 -12.95 28.24 -15.91
CA ALA A 246 -11.93 28.82 -15.02
C ALA A 246 -11.83 30.35 -15.13
N ARG A 247 -12.21 30.94 -16.27
CA ARG A 247 -12.20 32.40 -16.51
C ARG A 247 -13.54 33.07 -16.24
N THR A 248 -14.65 32.43 -16.61
CA THR A 248 -15.96 33.09 -16.71
C THR A 248 -17.00 32.54 -15.75
N GLY A 249 -16.77 31.35 -15.17
CA GLY A 249 -17.77 30.61 -14.39
C GLY A 249 -18.86 29.96 -15.24
N ILE A 250 -18.80 30.04 -16.58
CA ILE A 250 -19.69 29.31 -17.48
C ILE A 250 -19.26 27.84 -17.48
N LYS A 251 -20.15 26.94 -17.04
CA LYS A 251 -19.92 25.49 -17.01
C LYS A 251 -19.97 24.89 -18.43
N PRO A 252 -19.42 23.69 -18.68
CA PRO A 252 -19.50 23.01 -19.97
C PRO A 252 -20.92 22.77 -20.48
N ASN A 253 -21.90 22.69 -19.58
CA ASN A 253 -23.32 22.57 -19.90
C ASN A 253 -24.02 23.92 -20.22
N GLY A 254 -23.28 25.02 -20.32
CA GLY A 254 -23.79 26.36 -20.60
C GLY A 254 -24.35 27.12 -19.40
N GLN A 255 -24.55 26.46 -18.26
CA GLN A 255 -25.04 27.13 -17.04
C GLN A 255 -23.98 28.07 -16.48
N THR A 256 -24.43 29.21 -15.95
CA THR A 256 -23.55 30.18 -15.30
C THR A 256 -23.48 29.93 -13.79
N GLY A 257 -22.27 29.85 -13.25
CA GLY A 257 -22.03 29.75 -11.80
C GLY A 257 -20.92 30.68 -11.30
N PRO A 258 -20.54 30.56 -10.01
CA PRO A 258 -19.35 31.21 -9.47
C PRO A 258 -18.09 30.67 -10.15
N ILE A 259 -17.06 31.50 -10.23
CA ILE A 259 -15.81 31.09 -10.86
C ILE A 259 -15.11 30.11 -9.91
N PRO A 260 -14.85 28.84 -10.31
CA PRO A 260 -14.30 27.86 -9.39
C PRO A 260 -12.81 28.16 -9.08
N PRO A 261 -12.32 27.69 -7.92
CA PRO A 261 -10.89 27.74 -7.60
C PRO A 261 -10.07 26.80 -8.49
N LEU A 262 -10.68 25.70 -8.97
CA LEU A 262 -10.14 24.76 -9.93
C LEU A 262 -11.27 24.31 -10.86
N SER A 263 -11.05 24.41 -12.18
CA SER A 263 -11.95 23.81 -13.17
C SER A 263 -11.34 22.51 -13.67
N SER A 264 -11.81 21.37 -13.18
CA SER A 264 -11.26 20.04 -13.49
C SER A 264 -12.27 19.13 -14.19
N ALA A 265 -11.77 18.10 -14.88
CA ALA A 265 -12.55 17.01 -15.46
C ALA A 265 -11.78 15.70 -15.39
N PHE A 266 -12.51 14.58 -15.41
CA PHE A 266 -11.96 13.25 -15.54
C PHE A 266 -11.48 12.99 -16.97
N TYR A 267 -10.50 12.09 -17.16
CA TYR A 267 -10.11 11.69 -18.52
C TYR A 267 -11.19 10.85 -19.22
N SER A 268 -12.06 10.18 -18.47
CA SER A 268 -13.15 9.36 -19.01
C SER A 268 -14.36 9.36 -18.07
N ASP A 269 -15.54 9.09 -18.62
CA ASP A 269 -16.75 8.87 -17.80
C ASP A 269 -16.60 7.64 -16.91
N GLY A 270 -15.86 6.61 -17.38
CA GLY A 270 -15.54 5.43 -16.59
C GLY A 270 -14.76 5.77 -15.31
N LEU A 271 -13.78 6.68 -15.38
CA LEU A 271 -13.05 7.15 -14.21
C LEU A 271 -13.93 7.96 -13.26
N LEU A 272 -14.87 8.74 -13.79
CA LEU A 272 -15.86 9.45 -12.97
C LEU A 272 -16.72 8.46 -12.19
N ILE A 273 -17.27 7.46 -12.88
CA ILE A 273 -18.13 6.43 -12.29
C ILE A 273 -17.38 5.63 -11.23
N SER A 274 -16.16 5.16 -11.53
CA SER A 274 -15.35 4.42 -10.56
C SER A 274 -14.97 5.27 -9.35
N THR A 275 -14.76 6.58 -9.55
CA THR A 275 -14.46 7.53 -8.47
C THR A 275 -15.66 7.76 -7.58
N ASP A 276 -16.85 7.96 -8.14
CA ASP A 276 -18.08 8.10 -7.36
C ASP A 276 -18.37 6.83 -6.53
N GLN A 277 -18.16 5.66 -7.14
CA GLN A 277 -18.25 4.39 -6.43
C GLN A 277 -17.22 4.30 -5.30
N ALA A 278 -15.95 4.66 -5.55
CA ALA A 278 -14.91 4.68 -4.53
C ALA A 278 -15.25 5.65 -3.38
N ILE A 279 -15.82 6.83 -3.66
CA ILE A 279 -16.28 7.76 -2.62
C ILE A 279 -17.35 7.10 -1.75
N ARG A 280 -18.29 6.38 -2.35
CA ARG A 280 -19.39 5.72 -1.64
C ARG A 280 -18.92 4.51 -0.82
N THR A 281 -18.00 3.71 -1.36
CA THR A 281 -17.60 2.42 -0.77
C THR A 281 -16.34 2.49 0.09
N SER A 282 -15.40 3.37 -0.23
CA SER A 282 -14.08 3.44 0.42
C SER A 282 -14.03 4.43 1.58
N GLY A 283 -15.19 4.93 2.03
CA GLY A 283 -15.30 5.77 3.22
C GLY A 283 -15.42 7.27 2.94
N GLY A 284 -15.25 7.76 1.71
CA GLY A 284 -15.34 9.19 1.37
C GLY A 284 -16.67 9.84 1.78
N LEU A 285 -17.77 9.26 1.34
CA LEU A 285 -19.12 9.73 1.68
C LEU A 285 -19.45 9.50 3.17
N PRO A 286 -19.19 8.31 3.76
CA PRO A 286 -19.34 8.11 5.20
C PRO A 286 -18.56 9.13 6.06
N ASN A 287 -17.32 9.45 5.69
CA ASN A 287 -16.48 10.45 6.37
C ASN A 287 -17.09 11.84 6.28
N ALA A 288 -17.59 12.24 5.11
CA ALA A 288 -18.25 13.51 4.89
C ALA A 288 -19.56 13.64 5.70
N ILE A 289 -20.34 12.57 5.81
CA ILE A 289 -21.56 12.51 6.63
C ILE A 289 -21.22 12.64 8.12
N ALA A 290 -20.18 11.93 8.58
CA ALA A 290 -19.72 12.02 9.97
C ALA A 290 -19.24 13.43 10.33
N ARG A 291 -18.64 14.15 9.36
CA ARG A 291 -18.21 15.54 9.50
C ARG A 291 -19.35 16.55 9.47
N GLN A 292 -20.47 16.22 8.84
CA GLN A 292 -21.65 17.07 8.65
C GLN A 292 -22.92 16.41 9.21
N PRO A 293 -23.00 16.14 10.52
CA PRO A 293 -24.10 15.40 11.11
C PRO A 293 -25.43 16.17 10.96
N GLY A 294 -26.48 15.46 10.53
CA GLY A 294 -27.83 16.01 10.41
C GLY A 294 -28.09 16.85 9.15
N GLN A 295 -27.11 17.00 8.26
CA GLN A 295 -27.31 17.66 6.96
C GLN A 295 -27.92 16.70 5.94
N THR A 296 -28.87 17.20 5.15
CA THR A 296 -29.41 16.46 3.99
C THR A 296 -28.53 16.61 2.76
N VAL A 297 -27.66 17.63 2.72
CA VAL A 297 -26.65 17.83 1.67
C VAL A 297 -25.28 17.81 2.30
N VAL A 298 -24.40 16.92 1.83
CA VAL A 298 -23.04 16.77 2.34
C VAL A 298 -22.03 17.07 1.25
N ARG A 299 -21.02 17.85 1.62
CA ARG A 299 -19.85 18.07 0.78
C ARG A 299 -18.77 17.05 1.12
N VAL A 300 -18.35 16.27 0.13
CA VAL A 300 -17.18 15.39 0.20
C VAL A 300 -15.95 16.17 -0.24
N GLU A 301 -14.93 16.21 0.62
CA GLU A 301 -13.67 16.89 0.39
C GLU A 301 -12.52 15.89 0.16
N THR A 302 -11.39 16.37 -0.35
CA THR A 302 -10.22 15.52 -0.65
C THR A 302 -9.68 14.82 0.60
N GLN A 303 -9.81 15.45 1.77
CA GLN A 303 -9.49 14.84 3.07
C GLN A 303 -10.39 13.65 3.42
N ASP A 304 -11.63 13.63 2.92
CA ASP A 304 -12.57 12.56 3.20
C ASP A 304 -12.28 11.35 2.28
N VAL A 305 -11.87 11.62 1.04
CA VAL A 305 -11.60 10.61 -0.02
C VAL A 305 -10.17 10.06 0.03
N GLY A 306 -9.19 10.89 0.36
CA GLY A 306 -7.78 10.54 0.29
C GLY A 306 -7.25 10.38 -1.15
N ASN A 307 -6.07 9.79 -1.27
CA ASN A 307 -5.42 9.54 -2.55
C ASN A 307 -5.90 8.20 -3.12
N LEU A 308 -6.53 8.23 -4.29
CA LEU A 308 -7.07 7.06 -4.99
C LEU A 308 -6.00 6.25 -5.74
N GLY A 309 -4.74 6.71 -5.76
CA GLY A 309 -3.61 5.97 -6.31
C GLY A 309 -3.53 5.97 -7.85
N VAL A 310 -4.53 6.52 -8.53
CA VAL A 310 -4.65 6.62 -9.98
C VAL A 310 -4.75 8.10 -10.40
N ASP A 311 -4.22 8.45 -11.58
CA ASP A 311 -4.48 9.76 -12.18
C ASP A 311 -5.89 9.80 -12.77
N LEU A 312 -6.76 10.59 -12.15
CA LEU A 312 -8.17 10.67 -12.49
C LEU A 312 -8.44 11.68 -13.61
N GLY A 313 -7.60 12.69 -13.74
CA GLY A 313 -7.90 13.81 -14.61
C GLY A 313 -6.99 15.02 -14.39
N TYR A 314 -7.46 16.14 -14.94
CA TYR A 314 -6.71 17.37 -15.04
C TYR A 314 -7.64 18.57 -14.82
N GLY A 315 -7.04 19.76 -14.61
CA GLY A 315 -7.81 20.98 -14.47
C GLY A 315 -7.00 22.25 -14.65
N TYR A 316 -7.70 23.38 -14.67
CA TYR A 316 -7.12 24.70 -14.83
C TYR A 316 -7.43 25.58 -13.62
N LYS A 317 -6.38 26.16 -13.05
CA LYS A 317 -6.42 27.07 -11.91
C LYS A 317 -5.87 28.44 -12.31
N ARG A 318 -6.48 29.51 -11.80
CA ARG A 318 -5.94 30.87 -11.98
C ARG A 318 -4.77 31.11 -11.01
N ILE A 319 -3.67 31.65 -11.51
CA ILE A 319 -2.57 32.15 -10.66
C ILE A 319 -2.86 33.60 -10.27
N GLY A 320 -2.82 33.91 -8.97
CA GLY A 320 -2.91 35.29 -8.46
C GLY A 320 -4.33 35.89 -8.37
N ALA A 321 -5.39 35.11 -8.59
CA ALA A 321 -6.77 35.60 -8.44
C ALA A 321 -7.21 35.58 -6.96
N THR A 322 -7.65 36.72 -6.44
CA THR A 322 -8.05 36.93 -5.02
C THR A 322 -9.54 36.79 -4.74
N SER A 323 -10.39 36.60 -5.77
CA SER A 323 -11.84 36.44 -5.57
C SER A 323 -12.49 35.42 -6.51
N ASN A 324 -13.59 34.82 -6.03
CA ASN A 324 -14.48 33.92 -6.79
C ASN A 324 -15.64 34.67 -7.46
N VAL A 325 -15.63 36.01 -7.38
CA VAL A 325 -16.66 36.90 -7.90
C VAL A 325 -16.31 37.30 -9.34
N LYS A 326 -17.31 37.45 -10.20
CA LYS A 326 -17.16 37.94 -11.58
C LYS A 326 -16.80 39.43 -11.62
N VAL A 327 -15.63 39.80 -11.14
CA VAL A 327 -15.09 41.16 -11.28
C VAL A 327 -13.98 41.14 -12.32
N ASN A 328 -14.27 41.75 -13.48
CA ASN A 328 -13.40 41.95 -14.65
C ASN A 328 -12.61 40.71 -15.12
N SER A 329 -13.15 40.01 -16.12
CA SER A 329 -12.50 38.89 -16.83
C SER A 329 -11.14 39.24 -17.45
N THR A 330 -10.84 40.53 -17.63
CA THR A 330 -9.62 41.09 -18.21
C THR A 330 -8.42 41.16 -17.25
N THR A 331 -8.65 41.00 -15.94
CA THR A 331 -7.59 41.06 -14.88
C THR A 331 -7.20 39.67 -14.35
N LEU A 332 -7.72 38.60 -14.97
CA LEU A 332 -7.46 37.24 -14.53
C LEU A 332 -6.07 36.81 -15.03
N GLY A 333 -5.14 36.61 -14.09
CA GLY A 333 -3.79 36.13 -14.33
C GLY A 333 -3.72 34.82 -15.13
N PRO A 334 -2.51 34.37 -15.50
CA PRO A 334 -2.34 33.17 -16.32
C PRO A 334 -3.00 31.94 -15.69
N LEU A 335 -3.50 31.04 -16.54
CA LEU A 335 -4.02 29.75 -16.10
C LEU A 335 -2.87 28.75 -15.97
N LEU A 336 -2.80 28.09 -14.82
CA LEU A 336 -1.97 26.92 -14.59
C LEU A 336 -2.79 25.67 -14.90
N ARG A 337 -2.27 24.83 -15.78
CA ARG A 337 -2.76 23.46 -15.94
C ARG A 337 -2.21 22.60 -14.80
N ILE A 338 -3.09 21.84 -14.18
CA ILE A 338 -2.78 20.89 -13.10
C ILE A 338 -3.21 19.52 -13.61
N ASP A 339 -2.23 18.66 -13.86
CA ASP A 339 -2.43 17.26 -14.21
C ASP A 339 -2.26 16.37 -12.97
N ASN A 340 -2.45 15.06 -13.11
CA ASN A 340 -2.23 14.09 -12.05
C ASN A 340 -3.12 14.32 -10.82
N LEU A 341 -4.42 14.59 -11.04
CA LEU A 341 -5.40 14.74 -9.97
C LEU A 341 -5.75 13.36 -9.41
N ARG A 342 -5.32 13.05 -8.19
CA ARG A 342 -5.47 11.70 -7.59
C ARG A 342 -6.49 11.61 -6.47
N SER A 343 -7.26 12.66 -6.23
CA SER A 343 -8.36 12.66 -5.26
C SER A 343 -9.60 13.26 -5.91
N ALA A 344 -10.71 13.31 -5.17
CA ALA A 344 -11.97 13.84 -5.68
C ALA A 344 -12.72 14.62 -4.60
N GLN A 345 -13.57 15.54 -5.06
CA GLN A 345 -14.56 16.22 -4.23
C GLN A 345 -15.93 16.04 -4.86
N GLY A 346 -16.98 16.14 -4.06
CA GLY A 346 -18.33 16.01 -4.55
C GLY A 346 -19.37 16.61 -3.60
N ILE A 347 -20.60 16.68 -4.08
CA ILE A 347 -21.77 17.06 -3.30
C ILE A 347 -22.80 15.96 -3.49
N TYR A 348 -23.30 15.46 -2.36
CA TYR A 348 -24.29 14.39 -2.30
C TYR A 348 -25.49 14.87 -1.50
N GLU A 349 -26.69 14.54 -1.96
CA GLU A 349 -27.94 14.86 -1.28
C GLU A 349 -28.69 13.59 -0.90
N PHE A 350 -29.19 13.54 0.32
CA PHE A 350 -29.97 12.42 0.84
C PHE A 350 -31.41 12.53 0.36
N ASN A 351 -31.82 11.61 -0.50
CA ASN A 351 -33.21 11.50 -0.92
C ASN A 351 -34.01 10.74 0.13
N VAL A 352 -34.86 11.46 0.87
CA VAL A 352 -35.71 10.89 1.93
C VAL A 352 -36.75 9.88 1.43
N ALA A 353 -37.13 9.94 0.15
CA ALA A 353 -38.11 9.03 -0.43
C ALA A 353 -37.50 7.68 -0.82
N THR A 354 -36.25 7.67 -1.28
CA THR A 354 -35.54 6.46 -1.68
C THR A 354 -34.59 5.92 -0.61
N GLY A 355 -34.26 6.75 0.39
CA GLY A 355 -33.27 6.43 1.44
C GLY A 355 -31.83 6.42 0.94
N ASN A 356 -31.57 6.93 -0.26
CA ASN A 356 -30.27 6.88 -0.93
C ASN A 356 -29.63 8.27 -1.00
N TRP A 357 -28.29 8.29 -0.96
CA TRP A 357 -27.52 9.50 -1.29
C TRP A 357 -27.36 9.58 -2.81
N GLU A 358 -27.80 10.66 -3.41
CA GLU A 358 -27.70 10.94 -4.85
C GLU A 358 -26.55 11.91 -5.12
N THR A 359 -25.84 11.72 -6.24
CA THR A 359 -24.71 12.57 -6.59
C THR A 359 -25.23 13.81 -7.32
N ILE A 360 -25.01 14.99 -6.72
CA ILE A 360 -25.24 16.26 -7.41
C ILE A 360 -24.06 16.55 -8.35
N THR A 361 -22.84 16.41 -7.83
CA THR A 361 -21.62 16.62 -8.61
C THR A 361 -20.45 15.86 -7.99
N VAL A 362 -19.52 15.41 -8.82
CA VAL A 362 -18.23 14.83 -8.42
C VAL A 362 -17.17 15.26 -9.42
N TYR A 363 -15.99 15.60 -8.94
CA TYR A 363 -14.90 16.09 -9.78
C TYR A 363 -13.52 15.77 -9.21
N PRO A 364 -12.50 15.56 -10.06
CA PRO A 364 -11.17 15.25 -9.60
C PRO A 364 -10.52 16.50 -9.01
N ALA A 365 -9.69 16.30 -7.99
CA ALA A 365 -9.08 17.34 -7.19
C ALA A 365 -7.66 16.94 -6.76
N PRO A 366 -6.78 17.93 -6.48
CA PRO A 366 -5.46 17.64 -5.93
C PRO A 366 -5.62 17.08 -4.52
N HIS A 367 -4.78 16.09 -4.20
CA HIS A 367 -4.69 15.51 -2.86
C HIS A 367 -3.85 16.39 -1.93
#